data_AF-A0AAU8FPV2-F1
#
_entry.id   AF-A0AAU8FPV2-F1
#
_cell.length_a   1.000
_cell.length_b   1.000
_cell.length_c   1.000
_cell.angle_alpha   90.00
_cell.angle_beta   90.00
_cell.angle_gamma   90.00
#
_symmetry.space_group_name_H-M   'P 1'
#
loop_
_entity.id
_entity.type
_entity.pdbx_description
1 polymer ?
#
loop_
_entity_poly.entity_id
_entity_poly.type
_entity_poly.pdbx_seq_one_letter_code
_entity_poly.pdbx_strand_id
1 'polypeptide(L)'
;MNFPTVSMDFDSLPMAVAQITLLLLTATVLGWILAKMIIKRRIHNLQELIEEKKYELAQHRTLTNTTVDYPIATNASKTVYPTISPDHAPDDLKVIEGIGPKIEEILNREGIHTYEQLMETSLLRIASFLKKAGPRYQLHDPSTWPQQAALAKQQKWEELERLKLKLISGRE
;
A
#
# COMPACT_ATOMS: atom_id res chain seq x y z
N MET A 1 -38.88 -67.46 17.28
CA MET A 1 -37.92 -66.53 16.63
C MET A 1 -36.62 -66.56 17.41
N ASN A 2 -35.54 -67.07 16.81
CA ASN A 2 -34.19 -66.97 17.39
C ASN A 2 -33.53 -65.71 16.84
N PHE A 3 -33.20 -64.76 17.71
CA PHE A 3 -32.41 -63.60 17.33
C PHE A 3 -30.92 -63.95 17.43
N PRO A 4 -30.10 -63.64 16.42
CA PRO A 4 -28.66 -63.83 16.52
C PRO A 4 -28.09 -62.81 17.51
N THR A 5 -27.46 -63.31 18.57
CA THR A 5 -26.63 -62.50 19.47
C THR A 5 -25.34 -62.16 18.74
N VAL A 6 -25.20 -60.90 18.32
CA VAL A 6 -23.94 -60.37 17.79
C VAL A 6 -22.99 -60.16 18.98
N SER A 7 -22.09 -61.10 19.21
CA SER A 7 -20.96 -60.93 20.12
C SER A 7 -19.93 -60.03 19.45
N MET A 8 -19.83 -58.77 19.87
CA MET A 8 -18.68 -57.93 19.54
C MET A 8 -17.50 -58.38 20.37
N ASP A 9 -16.44 -58.84 19.69
CA ASP A 9 -15.22 -59.36 20.31
C ASP A 9 -14.24 -58.20 20.56
N PHE A 10 -14.29 -57.66 21.78
CA PHE A 10 -13.53 -56.46 22.19
C PHE A 10 -12.03 -56.75 22.42
N ASP A 11 -11.61 -58.02 22.39
CA ASP A 11 -10.21 -58.42 22.63
C ASP A 11 -9.29 -58.16 21.42
N SER A 12 -9.87 -57.93 20.23
CA SER A 12 -9.12 -57.55 19.01
C SER A 12 -8.98 -56.03 18.81
N LEU A 13 -9.68 -55.23 19.62
CA LEU A 13 -9.65 -53.77 19.56
C LEU A 13 -8.34 -53.10 20.02
N PRO A 14 -7.49 -53.64 20.93
CA PRO A 14 -6.36 -52.87 21.47
C PRO A 14 -5.29 -52.58 20.41
N MET A 15 -5.03 -53.52 19.49
CA MET A 15 -4.05 -53.33 18.41
C MET A 15 -4.56 -52.41 17.30
N ALA A 16 -5.84 -52.52 16.92
CA ALA A 16 -6.44 -51.67 15.89
C ALA A 16 -6.56 -50.21 16.35
N VAL A 17 -6.98 -49.98 17.61
CA VAL A 17 -7.06 -48.65 18.19
C VAL A 17 -5.67 -48.04 18.40
N ALA A 18 -4.67 -48.83 18.81
CA ALA A 18 -3.29 -48.37 18.91
C ALA A 18 -2.70 -47.95 17.55
N GLN A 19 -3.02 -48.66 16.47
CA GLN A 19 -2.52 -48.31 15.14
C GLN A 19 -3.19 -47.05 14.57
N ILE A 20 -4.49 -46.87 14.80
CA ILE A 20 -5.21 -45.65 14.38
C ILE A 20 -4.70 -44.41 15.12
N THR A 21 -4.44 -44.52 16.42
CA THR A 21 -3.89 -43.40 17.21
C THR A 21 -2.47 -43.03 16.76
N LEU A 22 -1.64 -44.02 16.39
CA LEU A 22 -0.33 -43.79 15.79
C LEU A 22 -0.43 -43.08 14.42
N LEU A 23 -1.37 -43.50 13.56
CA LEU A 23 -1.63 -42.84 12.27
C LEU A 23 -2.11 -41.40 12.44
N LEU A 24 -2.94 -41.13 13.46
CA LEU A 24 -3.44 -39.80 13.75
C LEU A 24 -2.33 -38.87 14.30
N LEU A 25 -1.44 -39.40 15.14
CA LEU A 25 -0.26 -38.68 15.60
C LEU A 25 0.74 -38.38 14.47
N THR A 26 0.97 -39.34 13.56
CA THR A 26 1.85 -39.10 12.41
C THR A 26 1.26 -38.07 11.45
N ALA A 27 -0.04 -38.13 11.14
CA ALA A 27 -0.70 -37.15 10.27
C ALA A 27 -0.64 -35.72 10.85
N THR A 28 -0.84 -35.55 12.16
CA THR A 28 -0.75 -34.23 12.82
C THR A 28 0.68 -33.69 12.82
N VAL A 29 1.68 -34.54 13.08
CA VAL A 29 3.10 -34.15 13.02
C VAL A 29 3.51 -33.78 11.59
N LEU A 30 3.12 -34.57 10.58
CA LEU A 30 3.38 -34.23 9.18
C LEU A 30 2.71 -32.92 8.76
N GLY A 31 1.44 -32.72 9.14
CA GLY A 31 0.72 -31.47 8.89
C GLY A 31 1.40 -30.26 9.52
N TRP A 32 1.85 -30.38 10.78
CA TRP A 32 2.59 -29.32 11.47
C TRP A 32 3.96 -29.03 10.83
N ILE A 33 4.68 -30.07 10.39
CA ILE A 33 5.96 -29.92 9.68
C ILE A 33 5.76 -29.21 8.35
N LEU A 34 4.76 -29.61 7.56
CA LEU A 34 4.43 -29.00 6.27
C LEU A 34 4.00 -27.54 6.44
N ALA A 35 3.11 -27.25 7.40
CA ALA A 35 2.70 -25.88 7.71
C ALA A 35 3.89 -25.01 8.13
N LYS A 36 4.74 -25.52 9.04
CA LYS A 36 5.94 -24.83 9.50
C LYS A 36 6.94 -24.60 8.36
N MET A 37 7.06 -25.53 7.41
CA MET A 37 7.92 -25.39 6.23
C MET A 37 7.40 -24.32 5.25
N ILE A 38 6.09 -24.29 4.98
CA ILE A 38 5.46 -23.28 4.11
C ILE A 38 5.53 -21.88 4.73
N ILE A 39 5.24 -21.77 6.02
CA ILE A 39 5.30 -20.51 6.77
C ILE A 39 6.74 -19.99 6.83
N LYS A 40 7.71 -20.86 7.14
CA LYS A 40 9.13 -20.49 7.08
C LYS A 40 9.54 -20.00 5.70
N ARG A 41 9.15 -20.68 4.61
CA ARG A 41 9.52 -20.27 3.25
C ARG A 41 9.00 -18.86 2.90
N ARG A 42 7.76 -18.53 3.30
CA ARG A 42 7.24 -17.16 3.14
C ARG A 42 8.00 -16.13 3.96
N ILE A 43 8.39 -16.47 5.20
CA ILE A 43 9.16 -15.56 6.07
C ILE A 43 10.53 -15.20 5.43
N HIS A 44 11.24 -16.17 4.85
CA HIS A 44 12.54 -15.90 4.21
C HIS A 44 12.41 -14.97 3.00
N ASN A 45 11.44 -15.22 2.11
CA ASN A 45 11.19 -14.35 0.95
C ASN A 45 10.79 -12.92 1.38
N LEU A 46 10.05 -12.78 2.49
CA LEU A 46 9.68 -11.47 3.03
C LEU A 46 10.87 -10.73 3.65
N GLN A 47 11.82 -11.45 4.24
CA GLN A 47 13.04 -10.86 4.80
C GLN A 47 13.97 -10.32 3.71
N GLU A 48 14.09 -11.03 2.59
CA GLU A 48 14.90 -10.61 1.44
C GLU A 48 14.37 -9.30 0.83
N LEU A 49 13.05 -9.19 0.64
CA LEU A 49 12.39 -7.96 0.17
C LEU A 49 12.51 -6.79 1.16
N ILE A 50 12.58 -7.08 2.46
CA ILE A 50 12.80 -6.04 3.48
C ILE A 50 14.22 -5.49 3.40
N GLU A 51 15.22 -6.35 3.24
CA GLU A 51 16.62 -5.92 3.12
C GLU A 51 16.88 -5.20 1.79
N GLU A 52 16.26 -5.64 0.69
CA GLU A 52 16.29 -4.92 -0.60
C GLU A 52 15.66 -3.53 -0.47
N LYS A 53 14.44 -3.41 0.07
CA LYS A 53 13.79 -2.12 0.32
C LYS A 53 14.58 -1.22 1.28
N LYS A 54 15.20 -1.78 2.32
CA LYS A 54 16.06 -1.03 3.24
C LYS A 54 17.34 -0.55 2.56
N TYR A 55 17.90 -1.35 1.66
CA TYR A 55 19.06 -0.97 0.85
C TYR A 55 18.71 0.16 -0.12
N GLU A 56 17.55 0.09 -0.80
CA GLU A 56 17.04 1.18 -1.65
C GLU A 56 16.82 2.48 -0.85
N LEU A 57 16.26 2.38 0.36
CA LEU A 57 16.07 3.53 1.27
C LEU A 57 17.41 4.13 1.72
N ALA A 58 18.43 3.30 1.95
CA ALA A 58 19.77 3.77 2.30
C ALA A 58 20.46 4.47 1.12
N GLN A 59 20.28 3.97 -0.10
CA GLN A 59 20.80 4.59 -1.33
C GLN A 59 20.10 5.93 -1.65
N HIS A 60 18.79 6.02 -1.42
CA HIS A 60 18.09 7.31 -1.54
C HIS A 60 18.60 8.33 -0.52
N ARG A 61 18.95 7.89 0.69
CA ARG A 61 19.46 8.75 1.76
C ARG A 61 20.88 9.28 1.49
N THR A 62 21.72 8.53 0.79
CA THR A 62 23.06 9.00 0.40
C THR A 62 23.00 10.04 -0.72
N LEU A 63 22.07 9.90 -1.68
CA LEU A 63 21.86 10.89 -2.74
C LEU A 63 21.27 12.21 -2.19
N THR A 64 20.45 12.14 -1.14
CA THR A 64 19.87 13.34 -0.49
C THR A 64 20.75 13.96 0.60
N ASN A 65 21.92 13.39 0.91
CA ASN A 65 22.83 13.88 1.95
C ASN A 65 23.98 14.75 1.43
N THR A 66 23.98 15.13 0.15
CA THR A 66 24.82 16.22 -0.36
C THR A 66 23.95 17.47 -0.50
N THR A 67 24.12 18.37 0.48
CA THR A 67 23.67 19.77 0.54
C THR A 67 22.16 20.05 0.48
N VAL A 68 21.52 20.06 1.65
CA VAL A 68 20.67 21.20 2.04
C VAL A 68 20.95 21.51 3.51
N ASP A 69 21.90 22.42 3.72
CA ASP A 69 21.91 23.28 4.91
C ASP A 69 20.51 23.89 5.01
N TYR A 70 19.79 23.62 6.10
CA TYR A 70 18.51 24.27 6.38
C TYR A 70 18.80 25.49 7.25
N PRO A 71 18.88 26.72 6.70
CA PRO A 71 18.76 27.89 7.54
C PRO A 71 17.31 28.01 7.98
N ILE A 72 17.08 27.81 9.28
CA ILE A 72 15.90 28.36 9.95
C ILE A 72 16.00 29.88 9.82
N ALA A 73 15.39 30.43 8.79
CA ALA A 73 15.19 31.86 8.63
C ALA A 73 13.69 32.11 8.51
N THR A 74 13.15 32.58 9.62
CA THR A 74 11.95 33.41 9.66
C THR A 74 12.09 34.47 8.57
N ASN A 75 11.18 34.52 7.60
CA ASN A 75 10.75 35.77 6.98
C ASN A 75 9.59 35.51 6.03
N ALA A 76 8.53 36.26 6.27
CA ALA A 76 7.43 36.45 5.35
C ALA A 76 7.92 36.97 3.99
N SER A 77 7.10 36.72 2.98
CA SER A 77 7.09 37.39 1.68
C SER A 77 8.08 36.88 0.63
N LYS A 78 7.53 36.06 -0.28
CA LYS A 78 7.56 36.17 -1.75
C LYS A 78 7.66 34.77 -2.36
N THR A 79 6.51 34.12 -2.53
CA THR A 79 6.39 32.86 -3.26
C THR A 79 6.85 33.05 -4.70
N VAL A 80 8.06 32.56 -4.99
CA VAL A 80 8.55 32.35 -6.35
C VAL A 80 7.75 31.19 -6.93
N TYR A 81 7.03 31.46 -8.01
CA TYR A 81 6.41 30.43 -8.83
C TYR A 81 7.51 29.49 -9.37
N PRO A 82 7.28 28.17 -9.47
CA PRO A 82 8.18 27.32 -10.23
C PRO A 82 8.20 27.85 -11.66
N THR A 83 9.37 28.30 -12.11
CA THR A 83 9.59 28.62 -13.51
C THR A 83 9.38 27.35 -14.31
N ILE A 84 8.42 27.42 -15.23
CA ILE A 84 8.06 26.37 -16.19
C ILE A 84 9.34 25.92 -16.90
N SER A 85 9.79 24.68 -16.68
CA SER A 85 10.66 24.01 -17.66
C SER A 85 9.76 23.65 -18.86
N PRO A 86 9.96 24.26 -20.04
CA PRO A 86 8.97 24.27 -21.12
C PRO A 86 8.92 22.98 -21.96
N ASP A 87 9.46 21.87 -21.45
CA ASP A 87 9.75 20.68 -22.27
C ASP A 87 9.02 19.39 -21.84
N HIS A 88 8.15 19.48 -20.82
CA HIS A 88 7.30 18.35 -20.42
C HIS A 88 5.83 18.71 -20.62
N ALA A 89 5.12 17.87 -21.39
CA ALA A 89 3.67 17.95 -21.51
C ALA A 89 3.02 17.84 -20.12
N PRO A 90 1.89 18.53 -19.86
CA PRO A 90 1.15 18.37 -18.61
C PRO A 90 0.80 16.90 -18.35
N ASP A 91 0.91 16.47 -17.10
CA ASP A 91 0.47 15.14 -16.69
C ASP A 91 -1.06 15.09 -16.61
N ASP A 92 -1.63 13.90 -16.78
CA ASP A 92 -3.05 13.66 -16.52
C ASP A 92 -3.29 13.43 -15.03
N LEU A 93 -3.72 14.47 -14.31
CA LEU A 93 -3.96 14.39 -12.87
C LEU A 93 -5.22 13.59 -12.53
N LYS A 94 -6.12 13.34 -13.49
CA LYS A 94 -7.34 12.54 -13.26
C LYS A 94 -7.05 11.07 -13.00
N VAL A 95 -5.82 10.62 -13.22
CA VAL A 95 -5.35 9.29 -12.83
C VAL A 95 -5.38 9.10 -11.31
N ILE A 96 -5.39 10.19 -10.54
CA ILE A 96 -5.45 10.17 -9.07
C ILE A 96 -6.91 10.10 -8.61
N GLU A 97 -7.21 9.14 -7.73
CA GLU A 97 -8.54 8.97 -7.15
C GLU A 97 -8.95 10.20 -6.36
N GLY A 98 -10.13 10.73 -6.68
CA GLY A 98 -10.67 11.97 -6.12
C GLY A 98 -10.36 13.23 -6.94
N ILE A 99 -9.51 13.17 -7.96
CA ILE A 99 -9.29 14.28 -8.91
C ILE A 99 -10.12 14.02 -10.17
N GLY A 100 -11.27 14.69 -10.27
CA GLY A 100 -12.07 14.71 -11.50
C GLY A 100 -11.63 15.82 -12.46
N PRO A 101 -12.19 15.89 -13.69
CA PRO A 101 -11.83 16.89 -14.70
C PRO A 101 -11.90 18.34 -14.19
N LYS A 102 -12.85 18.63 -13.30
CA LYS A 102 -13.02 19.98 -12.75
C LYS A 102 -11.99 20.32 -11.67
N ILE A 103 -11.58 19.33 -10.88
CA ILE A 103 -10.53 19.51 -9.87
C ILE A 103 -9.19 19.69 -10.56
N GLU A 104 -8.90 18.88 -11.57
CA GLU A 104 -7.73 19.06 -12.44
C GLU A 104 -7.68 20.48 -13.02
N GLU A 105 -8.80 20.99 -13.54
CA GLU A 105 -8.87 22.38 -14.05
C GLU A 105 -8.56 23.43 -12.95
N ILE A 106 -9.02 23.22 -11.71
CA ILE A 106 -8.73 24.10 -10.57
C ILE A 106 -7.23 24.07 -10.23
N LEU A 107 -6.64 22.86 -10.17
CA LEU A 107 -5.22 22.67 -9.86
C LEU A 107 -4.34 23.28 -10.96
N ASN A 108 -4.67 23.02 -12.23
CA ASN A 108 -4.00 23.61 -13.38
C ASN A 108 -4.05 25.15 -13.34
N ARG A 109 -5.19 25.74 -12.98
CA ARG A 109 -5.33 27.21 -12.87
C ARG A 109 -4.43 27.81 -11.78
N GLU A 110 -4.15 27.05 -10.73
CA GLU A 110 -3.27 27.45 -9.62
C GLU A 110 -1.80 27.03 -9.87
N GLY A 111 -1.48 26.50 -11.07
CA GLY A 111 -0.13 26.21 -11.53
C GLY A 111 0.38 24.79 -11.27
N ILE A 112 -0.51 23.85 -10.94
CA ILE A 112 -0.18 22.44 -10.74
C ILE A 112 -0.61 21.66 -11.98
N HIS A 113 0.36 21.33 -12.82
CA HIS A 113 0.22 20.65 -14.10
C HIS A 113 0.89 19.27 -14.14
N THR A 114 1.74 18.94 -13.17
CA THR A 114 2.48 17.68 -13.13
C THR A 114 2.29 16.95 -11.81
N TYR A 115 2.53 15.63 -11.82
CA TYR A 115 2.54 14.82 -10.59
C TYR A 115 3.59 15.33 -9.60
N GLU A 116 4.73 15.79 -10.09
CA GLU A 116 5.79 16.37 -9.27
C GLU A 116 5.32 17.62 -8.52
N GLN A 117 4.69 18.56 -9.22
CA GLN A 117 4.14 19.76 -8.60
C GLN A 117 3.06 19.44 -7.58
N LEU A 118 2.24 18.42 -7.85
CA LEU A 118 1.20 17.97 -6.92
C LEU A 118 1.79 17.32 -5.66
N MET A 119 2.91 16.60 -5.77
CA MET A 119 3.63 16.03 -4.63
C MET A 119 4.29 17.11 -3.75
N GLU A 120 4.89 18.12 -4.38
CA GLU A 120 5.60 19.20 -3.69
C GLU A 120 4.65 20.23 -3.05
N THR A 121 3.43 20.33 -3.57
CA THR A 121 2.43 21.24 -3.01
C THR A 121 1.91 20.72 -1.68
N SER A 122 1.97 21.57 -0.65
CA SER A 122 1.45 21.23 0.67
C SER A 122 -0.07 20.99 0.68
N LEU A 123 -0.52 20.03 1.49
CA LEU A 123 -1.94 19.68 1.63
C LEU A 123 -2.82 20.90 1.96
N LEU A 124 -2.32 21.78 2.82
CA LEU A 124 -3.04 23.00 3.21
C LEU A 124 -3.26 23.94 2.02
N ARG A 125 -2.28 24.02 1.11
CA ARG A 125 -2.37 24.83 -0.10
C ARG A 125 -3.35 24.22 -1.10
N ILE A 126 -3.30 22.91 -1.32
CA ILE A 126 -4.28 22.19 -2.14
C ILE A 126 -5.70 22.41 -1.60
N ALA A 127 -5.91 22.21 -0.30
CA ALA A 127 -7.20 22.43 0.35
C ALA A 127 -7.69 23.89 0.20
N SER A 128 -6.77 24.87 0.25
CA SER A 128 -7.11 26.28 0.03
C SER A 128 -7.63 26.55 -1.39
N PHE A 129 -7.06 25.88 -2.40
CA PHE A 129 -7.51 25.99 -3.79
C PHE A 129 -8.92 25.42 -3.97
N LEU A 130 -9.17 24.24 -3.38
CA LEU A 130 -10.50 23.61 -3.40
C LEU A 130 -11.53 24.48 -2.68
N LYS A 131 -11.17 25.06 -1.52
CA LYS A 131 -12.04 25.98 -0.78
C LYS A 131 -12.38 27.23 -1.59
N LYS A 132 -11.39 27.82 -2.27
CA LYS A 132 -11.55 29.00 -3.13
C LYS A 132 -12.41 28.69 -4.36
N ALA A 133 -12.36 27.47 -4.88
CA ALA A 133 -13.19 27.03 -6.01
C ALA A 133 -14.67 26.81 -5.66
N GLY A 134 -14.98 26.60 -4.37
CA GLY A 134 -16.34 26.64 -3.84
C GLY A 134 -16.72 25.45 -2.95
N PRO A 135 -17.90 25.50 -2.28
CA PRO A 135 -18.32 24.50 -1.29
C PRO A 135 -18.37 23.06 -1.82
N ARG A 136 -18.68 22.89 -3.12
CA ARG A 136 -18.78 21.57 -3.77
C ARG A 136 -17.47 20.79 -3.73
N TYR A 137 -16.32 21.47 -3.74
CA TYR A 137 -15.01 20.81 -3.80
C TYR A 137 -14.42 20.53 -2.41
N GLN A 138 -15.01 21.09 -1.35
CA GLN A 138 -14.52 20.96 0.02
C GLN A 138 -14.75 19.56 0.62
N LEU A 139 -15.64 18.77 0.01
CA LEU A 139 -15.89 17.39 0.42
C LEU A 139 -14.80 16.42 -0.07
N HIS A 140 -13.95 16.83 -1.01
CA HIS A 140 -12.84 16.00 -1.47
C HIS A 140 -11.68 16.09 -0.48
N ASP A 141 -11.14 14.94 -0.09
CA ASP A 141 -9.96 14.87 0.76
C ASP A 141 -8.67 14.76 -0.09
N PRO A 142 -7.81 15.80 -0.11
CA PRO A 142 -6.55 15.77 -0.85
C PRO A 142 -5.43 15.01 -0.14
N SER A 143 -5.65 14.48 1.08
CA SER A 143 -4.62 13.85 1.91
C SER A 143 -3.80 12.76 1.20
N THR A 144 -4.43 12.05 0.27
CA THR A 144 -3.81 10.95 -0.48
C THR A 144 -3.28 11.34 -1.85
N TRP A 145 -3.60 12.54 -2.34
CA TRP A 145 -3.24 12.95 -3.71
C TRP A 145 -1.72 13.02 -3.93
N PRO A 146 -0.91 13.59 -3.01
CA PRO A 146 0.55 13.57 -3.17
C PRO A 146 1.12 12.16 -3.24
N GLN A 147 0.58 11.23 -2.44
CA GLN A 147 1.05 9.84 -2.44
C GLN A 147 0.70 9.13 -3.75
N GLN A 148 -0.53 9.30 -4.25
CA GLN A 148 -0.95 8.75 -5.53
C GLN A 148 -0.15 9.35 -6.70
N ALA A 149 0.09 10.66 -6.67
CA ALA A 149 0.94 11.36 -7.65
C ALA A 149 2.37 10.78 -7.67
N ALA A 150 2.94 10.46 -6.51
CA ALA A 150 4.25 9.84 -6.42
C ALA A 150 4.31 8.47 -7.10
N LEU A 151 3.27 7.66 -6.96
CA LEU A 151 3.16 6.36 -7.63
C LEU A 151 2.98 6.52 -9.14
N ALA A 152 2.16 7.49 -9.56
CA ALA A 152 1.93 7.81 -10.98
C ALA A 152 3.22 8.32 -11.66
N LYS A 153 3.96 9.23 -11.03
CA LYS A 153 5.27 9.72 -11.51
C LYS A 153 6.27 8.58 -11.69
N GLN A 154 6.24 7.58 -10.82
CA GLN A 154 7.11 6.40 -10.88
C GLN A 154 6.57 5.29 -11.80
N GLN A 155 5.45 5.51 -12.50
CA GLN A 155 4.78 4.51 -13.35
C GLN A 155 4.42 3.21 -12.61
N LYS A 156 4.22 3.28 -11.29
CA LYS A 156 3.85 2.14 -10.44
C LYS A 156 2.34 1.91 -10.44
N TRP A 157 1.80 1.60 -11.61
CA TRP A 157 0.36 1.50 -11.84
C TRP A 157 -0.33 0.43 -10.98
N GLU A 158 0.32 -0.71 -10.75
CA GLU A 158 -0.24 -1.77 -9.89
C GLU A 158 -0.33 -1.32 -8.42
N GLU A 159 0.70 -0.65 -7.90
CA GLU A 159 0.69 -0.11 -6.54
C GLU A 159 -0.35 1.01 -6.39
N LEU A 160 -0.50 1.84 -7.43
CA LEU A 160 -1.51 2.89 -7.48
C LEU A 160 -2.92 2.30 -7.41
N GLU A 161 -3.25 1.32 -8.24
CA GLU A 161 -4.56 0.67 -8.23
C GLU A 161 -4.84 -0.06 -6.91
N ARG A 162 -3.82 -0.71 -6.32
CA ARG A 162 -3.95 -1.31 -4.99
C ARG A 162 -4.23 -0.26 -3.92
N LEU A 163 -3.57 0.90 -3.98
CA LEU A 163 -3.81 2.02 -3.07
C LEU A 163 -5.25 2.55 -3.23
N LYS A 164 -5.71 2.77 -4.47
CA LYS A 164 -7.09 3.20 -4.75
C LYS A 164 -8.10 2.22 -4.20
N LEU A 165 -7.93 0.91 -4.45
CA LEU A 165 -8.81 -0.12 -3.94
C LEU A 165 -8.90 -0.11 -2.41
N LYS A 166 -7.76 0.09 -1.73
CA LYS A 166 -7.72 0.21 -0.27
C LYS A 166 -8.49 1.45 0.22
N LEU A 167 -8.37 2.58 -0.47
CA LEU A 167 -9.07 3.82 -0.11
C LEU A 167 -10.58 3.72 -0.31
N ILE A 168 -11.03 3.00 -1.33
CA ILE A 168 -12.45 2.73 -1.58
C ILE A 168 -12.98 1.72 -0.55
N SER A 169 -12.24 0.63 -0.30
CA SER A 169 -12.65 -0.45 0.61
C SER A 169 -12.60 -0.08 2.10
N GLY A 170 -11.88 0.97 2.49
CA GLY A 170 -11.77 1.45 3.88
C GLY A 170 -12.64 2.68 4.19
N ARG A 171 -13.47 3.13 3.24
CA ARG A 171 -14.43 4.22 3.42
C ARG A 171 -15.82 3.61 3.73
N GLU A 172 -15.92 2.95 4.89
CA GLU A 172 -17.19 2.68 5.58
C GLU A 172 -17.27 3.47 6.89
#